data_AF-A0A931HN52-F1
#
_entry.id   AF-A0A931HN52-F1
#
_cell.length_a   1.000
_cell.length_b   1.000
_cell.length_c   1.000
_cell.angle_alpha   90.00
_cell.angle_beta   90.00
_cell.angle_gamma   90.00
#
_symmetry.space_group_name_H-M   'P 1'
#
loop_
_entity.id
_entity.type
_entity.pdbx_description
1 polymer ?
#
loop_
_entity_poly.entity_id
_entity_poly.type
_entity_poly.pdbx_seq_one_letter_code
_entity_poly.pdbx_strand_id
1 'polypeptide(L)' 'PQIVASAATKDTRRAIESLTAIAATGAGTVLPGHGAPWTDGVEEAVRRAVERGEH' A
#
# COMPACT_ATOMS: atom_id res chain seq x y z
N PRO A 1 -2.50 -3.50 6.69
CA PRO A 1 -2.60 -2.47 5.64
C PRO A 1 -3.68 -2.84 4.63
N GLN A 2 -4.70 -1.98 4.47
CA GLN A 2 -5.62 -2.05 3.33
C GLN A 2 -5.39 -0.81 2.48
N ILE A 3 -5.51 -0.92 1.16
CA ILE A 3 -5.71 0.26 0.33
C ILE A 3 -7.05 0.85 0.76
N VAL A 4 -7.04 2.07 1.31
CA VAL A 4 -8.28 2.79 1.60
C VAL A 4 -8.86 3.22 0.26
N ALA A 5 -9.65 2.32 -0.34
CA ALA A 5 -10.25 2.50 -1.65
C ALA A 5 -11.55 3.34 -1.62
N SER A 6 -12.03 3.79 -0.46
CA SER A 6 -13.42 4.27 -0.37
C SER A 6 -13.63 5.79 -0.46
N ALA A 7 -12.68 6.59 -0.95
CA ALA A 7 -12.93 8.02 -1.15
C ALA A 7 -12.40 8.67 -2.44
N ALA A 8 -11.47 8.06 -3.20
CA ALA A 8 -10.89 8.77 -4.36
C ALA A 8 -10.28 7.92 -5.50
N THR A 9 -10.23 6.59 -5.41
CA THR A 9 -9.48 5.77 -6.38
C THR A 9 -10.37 5.27 -7.51
N LYS A 10 -10.62 6.14 -8.48
CA LYS A 10 -11.28 5.79 -9.75
C LYS A 10 -10.40 4.92 -10.67
N ASP A 11 -9.22 4.47 -10.20
CA ASP A 11 -8.18 3.87 -11.04
C ASP A 11 -7.20 3.00 -10.23
N THR A 12 -7.54 1.73 -10.00
CA THR A 12 -6.75 0.75 -9.24
C THR A 12 -5.31 0.63 -9.75
N ARG A 13 -5.09 0.74 -11.06
CA ARG A 13 -3.76 0.69 -11.69
C ARG A 13 -2.84 1.81 -11.22
N ARG A 14 -3.38 3.03 -11.09
CA ARG A 14 -2.62 4.20 -10.62
C ARG A 14 -2.26 4.08 -9.13
N ALA A 15 -3.13 3.43 -8.35
CA ALA A 15 -2.82 3.10 -6.95
C ALA A 15 -1.65 2.12 -6.86
N ILE A 16 -1.65 1.08 -7.70
CA ILE A 16 -0.56 0.10 -7.76
C ILE A 16 0.75 0.75 -8.22
N GLU A 17 0.73 1.58 -9.26
CA GLU A 17 1.93 2.32 -9.72
C GLU A 17 2.52 3.22 -8.61
N SER A 18 1.66 3.90 -7.85
CA SER A 18 2.07 4.74 -6.72
C SER A 18 2.70 3.90 -5.59
N LEU A 19 2.19 2.68 -5.37
CA LEU A 19 2.75 1.74 -4.40
C LEU A 19 4.13 1.20 -4.82
N THR A 20 4.36 0.98 -6.11
CA THR A 20 5.69 0.58 -6.62
C THR A 20 6.75 1.65 -6.36
N ALA A 21 6.41 2.92 -6.51
CA ALA A 21 7.32 4.02 -6.17
C ALA A 21 7.67 4.05 -4.66
N ILE A 22 6.73 3.65 -3.81
CA ILE A 22 6.93 3.56 -2.36
C ILE A 22 7.79 2.32 -2.01
N ALA A 23 7.60 1.19 -2.69
CA ALA A 23 8.43 0.00 -2.51
C ALA A 23 9.92 0.27 -2.80
N ALA A 24 10.22 1.11 -3.80
CA ALA A 24 11.60 1.49 -4.15
C ALA A 24 12.35 2.25 -3.03
N THR A 25 11.64 2.73 -2.00
CA THR A 25 12.29 3.40 -0.85
C THR A 25 12.99 2.45 0.11
N GLY A 26 12.68 1.14 0.06
CA GLY A 26 13.27 0.14 0.95
C GLY A 26 12.94 0.37 2.44
N ALA A 27 11.89 1.14 2.75
CA ALA A 27 11.54 1.45 4.12
C ALA A 27 11.17 0.18 4.91
N GLY A 28 11.88 -0.07 6.01
CA GLY A 28 11.57 -1.18 6.92
C GLY A 28 10.29 -0.97 7.72
N THR A 29 9.79 0.26 7.81
CA THR A 29 8.54 0.58 8.50
C THR A 29 7.70 1.54 7.69
N VAL A 30 6.41 1.23 7.53
CA VAL A 30 5.43 2.05 6.83
C VAL A 30 4.37 2.52 7.82
N LEU A 31 4.09 3.83 7.84
CA LEU A 31 3.07 4.42 8.68
C LEU A 31 1.83 4.73 7.81
N PRO A 32 0.82 3.84 7.77
CA PRO A 32 -0.41 4.12 7.05
C PRO A 32 -1.16 5.28 7.69
N GLY A 33 -1.97 6.00 6.91
CA GLY A 33 -2.80 7.10 7.41
C GLY A 33 -3.81 6.70 8.49
N HIS A 34 -4.12 5.39 8.61
CA HIS A 34 -4.89 4.82 9.71
C HIS A 34 -4.34 3.45 10.12
N GLY A 35 -4.53 3.08 11.38
CA GLY A 35 -4.15 1.77 11.92
C GLY A 35 -2.73 1.72 12.49
N ALA A 36 -2.24 0.52 12.75
CA ALA A 36 -0.93 0.30 13.35
C ALA A 36 0.20 0.50 12.32
N PRO A 37 1.38 0.99 12.75
CA PRO A 37 2.61 0.94 11.98
C PRO A 37 2.86 -0.46 11.43
N TRP A 38 3.30 -0.52 10.17
CA TRP A 38 3.69 -1.76 9.52
C TRP A 38 5.21 -1.90 9.59
N THR A 39 5.71 -2.96 10.20
CA THR A 39 7.15 -3.15 10.45
C THR A 39 7.78 -4.27 9.63
N ASP A 40 7.00 -4.98 8.81
CA ASP A 40 7.50 -6.09 7.99
C ASP A 40 8.05 -5.60 6.63
N GLY A 41 8.42 -4.32 6.53
CA GLY A 41 8.94 -3.72 5.32
C GLY A 41 7.88 -3.32 4.29
N VAL A 42 8.25 -2.33 3.47
CA VAL A 42 7.38 -1.72 2.47
C VAL A 42 6.98 -2.66 1.34
N GLU A 43 7.84 -3.62 0.98
CA GLU A 43 7.60 -4.58 -0.10
C GLU A 43 6.43 -5.51 0.24
N GLU A 44 6.42 -6.07 1.45
CA GLU A 44 5.34 -6.93 1.92
C GLU A 44 4.06 -6.11 2.16
N ALA A 45 4.18 -4.85 2.59
CA ALA A 45 3.04 -3.95 2.71
C ALA A 45 2.35 -3.74 1.35
N VAL A 46 3.12 -3.52 0.28
CA VAL A 46 2.62 -3.35 -1.08
C VAL A 46 2.01 -4.65 -1.60
N ARG A 47 2.66 -5.80 -1.41
CA ARG A 47 2.12 -7.10 -1.84
C ARG A 47 0.75 -7.37 -1.24
N ARG A 48 0.57 -7.15 0.06
CA ARG A 48 -0.72 -7.32 0.75
C ARG A 48 -1.75 -6.28 0.34
N ALA A 49 -1.31 -5.05 0.04
CA ALA A 49 -2.19 -4.00 -0.45
C ALA A 49 -2.76 -4.32 -1.84
N VAL A 50 -1.95 -4.90 -2.74
CA VAL A 50 -2.38 -5.39 -4.06
C VAL A 50 -3.36 -6.56 -3.90
N GLU A 51 -2.99 -7.58 -3.12
CA GLU A 51 -3.86 -8.75 -2.88
C GLU A 51 -5.23 -8.33 -2.33
N ARG A 52 -5.27 -7.39 -1.38
CA ARG A 52 -6.54 -6.89 -0.81
C ARG A 52 -7.31 -5.95 -1.73
N GLY A 53 -6.67 -5.30 -2.69
CA GLY A 53 -7.30 -4.36 -3.63
C GLY A 53 -7.93 -5.02 -4.85
N GLU A 54 -7.61 -6.28 -5.12
CA GLU A 54 -8.19 -7.09 -6.22
C GLU A 54 -9.42 -7.92 -5.78
N HIS A 55 -9.74 -7.95 -4.49
CA HIS A 55 -10.91 -8.61 -3.90
C HIS A 55 -11.99 -7.59 -3.49
#